data_AF-A0A7V9Q2V1-F1
#
_entry.id   AF-A0A7V9Q2V1-F1
#
_cell.length_a   1.000
_cell.length_b   1.000
_cell.length_c   1.000
_cell.angle_alpha   90.00
_cell.angle_beta   90.00
_cell.angle_gamma   90.00
#
_symmetry.space_group_name_H-M   'P 1'
#
loop_
_entity.id
_entity.type
_entity.pdbx_description
1 polymer ?
#
loop_
_entity_poly.entity_id
_entity_poly.type
_entity_poly.pdbx_seq_one_letter_code
_entity_poly.pdbx_strand_id
1 'polypeptide(L)'
;RFGVEVAAVHGDVSLEAIDLRNRATGETTQVDSGGLFLFIGADAQTAWLPAEIALDRQGFVLTGSEMRAAGRWTLERDPYLLETSVPGIFACGDVRYGPVKRVAAAVGEGSMAIAFVHQYLKDSGSAETRTAADPSKGVRGALIGEPG
;
A
#
# COMPACT_ATOMS: atom_id res chain seq x y z
N ARG A 1 -3.62 34.56 7.46
CA ARG A 1 -4.91 35.08 6.96
C ARG A 1 -5.81 33.87 6.73
N PHE A 2 -7.03 33.84 7.27
CA PHE A 2 -7.99 32.76 7.03
C PHE A 2 -9.01 33.19 5.97
N GLY A 3 -9.63 32.24 5.26
CA GLY A 3 -10.64 32.55 4.23
C GLY A 3 -10.07 33.17 2.95
N VAL A 4 -8.77 33.03 2.71
CA VAL A 4 -8.09 33.47 1.49
C VAL A 4 -7.56 32.27 0.72
N GLU A 5 -7.43 32.41 -0.59
CA GLU A 5 -6.86 31.41 -1.49
C GLU A 5 -5.87 32.06 -2.45
N VAL A 6 -4.91 31.28 -2.96
CA VAL A 6 -3.99 31.75 -3.99
C VAL A 6 -4.72 31.78 -5.32
N ALA A 7 -4.79 32.94 -5.97
CA ALA A 7 -5.48 33.16 -7.23
C ALA A 7 -4.53 33.21 -8.43
N ALA A 8 -3.30 33.69 -8.23
CA ALA A 8 -2.25 33.73 -9.24
C ALA A 8 -0.86 33.69 -8.59
N VAL A 9 0.13 33.31 -9.39
CA VAL A 9 1.56 33.36 -9.05
C VAL A 9 2.26 34.18 -10.12
N HIS A 10 3.21 35.00 -9.70
CA HIS A 10 3.91 35.97 -10.56
C HIS A 10 5.43 35.79 -10.44
N GLY A 11 6.12 36.01 -11.55
CA GLY A 11 7.56 35.88 -11.67
C GLY A 11 7.94 35.34 -13.06
N ASP A 12 9.17 35.63 -13.49
CA ASP A 12 9.71 35.14 -14.76
C ASP A 12 10.55 33.87 -14.53
N VAL A 13 11.75 34.05 -13.95
CA VAL A 13 12.68 32.95 -13.65
C VAL A 13 12.40 32.29 -12.30
N SER A 14 11.89 33.07 -11.34
CA SER A 14 11.57 32.62 -9.98
C SER A 14 10.31 33.32 -9.48
N LEU A 15 9.68 32.76 -8.44
CA LEU A 15 8.52 33.40 -7.81
C LEU A 15 8.92 34.77 -7.23
N GLU A 16 8.14 35.79 -7.55
CA GLU A 16 8.31 37.16 -7.07
C GLU A 16 7.11 37.63 -6.25
N ALA A 17 5.90 37.19 -6.62
CA ALA A 17 4.68 37.54 -5.88
C ALA A 17 3.57 36.50 -6.06
N ILE A 18 2.57 36.56 -5.18
CA ILE A 18 1.32 35.79 -5.26
C ILE A 18 0.12 36.71 -5.09
N ASP A 19 -0.96 36.39 -5.80
CA ASP A 19 -2.26 37.02 -5.57
C ASP A 19 -3.05 36.21 -4.55
N LEU A 20 -3.49 36.88 -3.48
CA LEU A 20 -4.38 36.30 -2.48
C LEU A 20 -5.79 36.87 -2.67
N ARG A 21 -6.75 35.99 -2.97
CA ARG A 21 -8.16 36.34 -3.06
C ARG A 21 -8.88 36.04 -1.76
N ASN A 22 -9.57 37.03 -1.19
CA ASN A 22 -10.48 36.83 -0.07
C ASN A 22 -11.80 36.25 -0.57
N ARG A 23 -12.19 35.07 -0.08
CA ARG A 23 -13.40 34.39 -0.54
C ARG A 23 -14.70 35.11 -0.13
N ALA A 24 -14.69 35.87 0.96
CA ALA A 24 -15.87 36.55 1.46
C ALA A 24 -16.15 37.87 0.72
N THR A 25 -15.09 38.62 0.38
CA THR A 25 -15.21 39.93 -0.26
C THR A 25 -14.96 39.89 -1.77
N GLY A 26 -14.30 38.84 -2.27
CA GLY A 26 -13.84 38.74 -3.66
C GLY A 26 -12.60 39.60 -3.96
N GLU A 27 -12.10 40.37 -3.00
CA GLU A 27 -10.95 41.24 -3.15
C GLU A 27 -9.66 40.44 -3.33
N THR A 28 -8.83 40.84 -4.29
CA THR A 28 -7.52 40.27 -4.55
C THR A 28 -6.43 41.25 -4.13
N THR A 29 -5.45 40.78 -3.37
CA THR A 29 -4.27 41.56 -2.99
C THR A 29 -3.01 40.80 -3.40
N GLN A 30 -2.11 41.49 -4.10
CA GLN A 30 -0.79 40.96 -4.41
C GLN A 30 0.13 41.04 -3.19
N VAL A 31 0.93 40.00 -2.97
CA VAL A 31 1.90 39.91 -1.87
C VAL A 31 3.23 39.42 -2.44
N ASP A 32 4.31 40.16 -2.19
CA ASP A 32 5.66 39.74 -2.55
C ASP A 32 6.03 38.44 -1.85
N SER A 33 6.54 37.47 -2.61
CA SER A 33 6.95 36.17 -2.08
C SER A 33 7.99 35.50 -2.97
N GLY A 34 9.10 35.07 -2.36
CA GLY A 34 10.12 34.26 -3.03
C GLY A 34 9.87 32.74 -3.00
N GLY A 35 8.79 32.28 -2.35
CA GLY A 35 8.48 30.86 -2.27
C GLY A 35 7.03 30.54 -1.92
N LEU A 36 6.53 29.43 -2.47
CA LEU A 36 5.19 28.91 -2.19
C LEU A 36 5.27 27.39 -1.99
N PHE A 37 4.85 26.92 -0.82
CA PHE A 37 4.84 25.49 -0.48
C PHE A 37 3.38 25.02 -0.31
N LEU A 38 2.97 24.04 -1.11
CA LEU A 38 1.60 23.52 -1.13
C LEU A 38 1.50 22.26 -0.24
N PHE A 39 0.65 22.32 0.77
CA PHE A 39 0.36 21.21 1.68
C PHE A 39 -1.14 20.84 1.64
N ILE A 40 -1.69 20.65 0.44
CA ILE A 40 -3.12 20.35 0.21
C ILE A 40 -3.45 18.86 0.27
N GLY A 41 -2.45 18.00 0.46
CA GLY A 41 -2.57 16.54 0.37
C GLY A 41 -2.06 16.00 -0.96
N ALA A 42 -2.24 14.69 -1.15
CA ALA A 42 -1.89 14.00 -2.39
C ALA A 42 -2.94 12.91 -2.63
N ASP A 43 -3.29 12.69 -3.89
CA ASP A 43 -4.21 11.63 -4.30
C ASP A 43 -3.44 10.37 -4.67
N ALA A 44 -3.89 9.22 -4.17
CA ALA A 44 -3.34 7.93 -4.54
C ALA A 44 -3.75 7.59 -5.99
N GLN A 45 -2.76 7.29 -6.85
CA GLN A 45 -3.01 6.88 -8.23
C GLN A 45 -3.31 5.37 -8.30
N THR A 46 -4.47 4.98 -7.79
CA THR A 46 -4.89 3.58 -7.59
C THR A 46 -6.09 3.15 -8.44
N ALA A 47 -6.62 4.04 -9.29
CA ALA A 47 -7.80 3.75 -10.12
C ALA A 47 -7.63 2.57 -11.10
N TRP A 48 -6.39 2.18 -11.40
CA TRP A 48 -6.06 1.05 -12.25
C TRP A 48 -6.04 -0.30 -11.52
N LEU A 49 -6.07 -0.28 -10.17
CA LEU A 49 -5.97 -1.51 -9.38
C LEU A 49 -7.27 -2.33 -9.49
N PRO A 50 -7.15 -3.67 -9.45
CA PRO A 50 -8.32 -4.55 -9.35
C PRO A 50 -9.14 -4.26 -8.08
N ALA A 51 -10.45 -4.51 -8.13
CA ALA A 51 -11.37 -4.21 -7.03
C ALA A 51 -11.09 -5.06 -5.77
N GLU A 52 -10.38 -6.17 -5.94
CA GLU A 52 -9.93 -7.05 -4.87
C GLU A 52 -8.86 -6.41 -3.97
N ILE A 53 -8.14 -5.39 -4.48
CA ILE A 53 -7.15 -4.64 -3.69
C ILE A 53 -7.89 -3.62 -2.82
N ALA A 54 -7.85 -3.84 -1.51
CA ALA A 54 -8.53 -3.02 -0.54
C ALA A 54 -7.85 -1.65 -0.41
N LEU A 55 -8.65 -0.60 -0.56
CA LEU A 55 -8.24 0.79 -0.40
C LEU A 55 -8.88 1.41 0.85
N ASP A 56 -8.25 2.42 1.41
CA ASP A 56 -8.87 3.29 2.41
C ASP A 56 -9.89 4.26 1.76
N ARG A 57 -10.50 5.13 2.56
CA ARG A 57 -11.48 6.12 2.07
C ARG A 57 -10.86 7.19 1.17
N GLN A 58 -9.55 7.35 1.20
CA GLN A 58 -8.80 8.32 0.41
C GLN A 58 -8.12 7.67 -0.82
N GLY A 59 -8.37 6.38 -1.07
CA GLY A 59 -7.86 5.64 -2.21
C GLY A 59 -6.48 5.01 -2.03
N PHE A 60 -5.89 5.03 -0.83
CA PHE A 60 -4.59 4.43 -0.56
C PHE A 60 -4.69 2.93 -0.29
N VAL A 61 -3.72 2.15 -0.77
CA VAL A 61 -3.71 0.69 -0.61
C VAL A 61 -3.49 0.32 0.84
N LEU A 62 -4.41 -0.48 1.40
CA LEU A 62 -4.24 -1.04 2.73
C LEU A 62 -3.26 -2.22 2.67
N THR A 63 -2.37 -2.33 3.67
CA THR A 63 -1.33 -3.37 3.70
C THR A 63 -1.09 -3.91 5.10
N GLY A 64 -0.58 -5.14 5.22
CA GLY A 64 -0.09 -5.70 6.48
C GLY A 64 -1.17 -5.74 7.57
N SER A 65 -0.85 -5.21 8.75
CA SER A 65 -1.75 -5.20 9.91
C SER A 65 -3.10 -4.54 9.63
N GLU A 66 -3.15 -3.56 8.72
CA GLU A 66 -4.40 -2.90 8.32
C GLU A 66 -5.40 -3.87 7.69
N MET A 67 -4.93 -4.98 7.10
CA MET A 67 -5.81 -5.99 6.52
C MET A 67 -6.53 -6.84 7.54
N ARG A 68 -5.92 -7.04 8.71
CA ARG A 68 -6.61 -7.65 9.84
C ARG A 68 -7.62 -6.69 10.45
N ALA A 69 -7.23 -5.43 10.67
CA ALA A 69 -8.14 -4.42 11.21
C ALA A 69 -9.38 -4.22 10.32
N ALA A 70 -9.22 -4.28 8.99
CA ALA A 70 -10.31 -4.17 8.03
C ALA A 70 -11.13 -5.48 7.86
N GLY A 71 -10.71 -6.60 8.44
CA GLY A 71 -11.36 -7.90 8.26
C GLY A 71 -11.36 -8.38 6.80
N ARG A 72 -10.30 -8.04 6.05
CA ARG A 72 -10.15 -8.37 4.61
C ARG A 72 -9.10 -9.45 4.35
N TRP A 73 -8.42 -9.91 5.38
CA TRP A 73 -7.39 -10.94 5.27
C TRP A 73 -7.99 -12.34 5.37
N THR A 74 -7.61 -13.24 4.44
CA THR A 74 -8.27 -14.55 4.26
C THR A 74 -7.42 -15.76 4.64
N LEU A 75 -6.10 -15.60 4.77
CA LEU A 75 -5.21 -16.69 5.13
C LEU A 75 -5.06 -16.83 6.65
N GLU A 76 -4.77 -18.06 7.12
CA GLU A 76 -4.53 -18.33 8.54
C GLU A 76 -3.32 -17.55 9.07
N ARG A 77 -2.22 -17.52 8.29
CA ARG A 77 -1.02 -16.74 8.63
C ARG A 77 -1.30 -15.25 8.67
N ASP A 78 -0.48 -14.49 9.38
CA ASP A 78 -0.48 -13.03 9.29
C ASP A 78 -0.09 -12.55 7.88
N PRO A 79 -0.66 -11.42 7.40
CA PRO A 79 -0.15 -10.74 6.22
C PRO A 79 1.29 -10.27 6.47
N TYR A 80 2.17 -10.40 5.48
CA TYR A 80 3.50 -9.78 5.61
C TYR A 80 3.37 -8.25 5.62
N LEU A 81 4.40 -7.58 6.15
CA LEU A 81 4.49 -6.13 6.02
C LEU A 81 4.48 -5.77 4.52
N LEU A 82 3.66 -4.79 4.12
CA LEU A 82 3.43 -4.37 2.72
C LEU A 82 2.54 -5.29 1.87
N GLU A 83 2.07 -6.42 2.38
CA GLU A 83 1.16 -7.29 1.63
C GLU A 83 -0.27 -6.72 1.60
N THR A 84 -0.88 -6.69 0.42
CA THR A 84 -2.23 -6.15 0.18
C THR A 84 -3.33 -7.12 0.66
N SER A 85 -4.60 -6.85 0.38
CA SER A 85 -5.70 -7.79 0.62
C SER A 85 -5.62 -9.06 -0.22
N VAL A 86 -4.85 -9.06 -1.30
CA VAL A 86 -4.61 -10.24 -2.14
C VAL A 86 -3.25 -10.84 -1.77
N PRO A 87 -3.22 -12.07 -1.22
CA PRO A 87 -1.97 -12.72 -0.84
C PRO A 87 -0.99 -12.82 -2.01
N GLY A 88 0.28 -12.52 -1.75
CA GLY A 88 1.34 -12.48 -2.76
C GLY A 88 1.42 -11.19 -3.58
N ILE A 89 0.48 -10.25 -3.41
CA ILE A 89 0.57 -8.90 -3.99
C ILE A 89 1.02 -7.93 -2.90
N PHE A 90 2.04 -7.14 -3.20
CA PHE A 90 2.68 -6.20 -2.26
C PHE A 90 2.63 -4.77 -2.80
N ALA A 91 2.42 -3.80 -1.92
CA ALA A 91 2.41 -2.37 -2.24
C ALA A 91 3.42 -1.61 -1.37
N CYS A 92 4.22 -0.74 -1.98
CA CYS A 92 5.28 0.03 -1.31
C CYS A 92 5.26 1.49 -1.74
N GLY A 93 5.79 2.36 -0.87
CA GLY A 93 5.88 3.79 -1.13
C GLY A 93 4.55 4.52 -0.95
N ASP A 94 4.42 5.70 -1.56
CA ASP A 94 3.34 6.64 -1.26
C ASP A 94 1.93 6.15 -1.67
N VAL A 95 1.84 5.04 -2.42
CA VAL A 95 0.56 4.46 -2.84
C VAL A 95 -0.20 3.75 -1.72
N ARG A 96 0.50 3.29 -0.68
CA ARG A 96 -0.12 2.58 0.46
C ARG A 96 -0.51 3.53 1.59
N TYR A 97 -1.43 3.10 2.45
CA TYR A 97 -1.95 3.89 3.57
C TYR A 97 -0.93 4.05 4.69
N GLY A 98 -0.72 5.28 5.17
CA GLY A 98 0.27 5.59 6.21
C GLY A 98 1.73 5.37 5.80
N PRO A 99 2.19 5.81 4.60
CA PRO A 99 3.58 5.73 4.25
C PRO A 99 4.37 6.86 4.92
N VAL A 100 5.66 6.63 5.16
CA VAL A 100 6.57 7.74 5.40
C VAL A 100 6.80 8.41 4.05
N LYS A 101 6.19 9.58 3.82
CA LYS A 101 6.22 10.34 2.55
C LYS A 101 7.62 10.91 2.24
N ARG A 102 8.58 10.02 2.02
CA ARG A 102 10.00 10.30 1.74
C ARG A 102 10.53 9.28 0.75
N VAL A 103 11.31 9.75 -0.21
CA VAL A 103 11.96 8.90 -1.24
C VAL A 103 12.75 7.75 -0.60
N ALA A 104 13.58 8.04 0.40
CA ALA A 104 14.39 7.00 1.05
C ALA A 104 13.54 5.89 1.72
N ALA A 105 12.39 6.25 2.30
CA ALA A 105 11.48 5.28 2.88
C ALA A 105 10.80 4.44 1.80
N ALA A 106 10.31 5.06 0.72
CA ALA A 106 9.72 4.34 -0.42
C ALA A 106 10.72 3.36 -1.06
N VAL A 107 11.98 3.77 -1.23
CA VAL A 107 13.06 2.89 -1.73
C VAL A 107 13.31 1.72 -0.79
N GLY A 108 13.37 1.98 0.53
CA GLY A 108 13.51 0.93 1.53
C GLY A 108 12.35 -0.06 1.51
N GLU A 109 11.11 0.44 1.43
CA GLU A 109 9.91 -0.39 1.30
C GLU A 109 9.92 -1.24 0.02
N GLY A 110 10.39 -0.69 -1.10
CA GLY A 110 10.57 -1.45 -2.34
C GLY A 110 11.53 -2.64 -2.17
N SER A 111 12.66 -2.43 -1.50
CA SER A 111 13.59 -3.53 -1.17
C SER A 111 12.97 -4.57 -0.24
N MET A 112 12.16 -4.14 0.74
CA MET A 112 11.45 -5.06 1.65
C MET A 112 10.38 -5.87 0.92
N ALA A 113 9.62 -5.25 0.02
CA ALA A 113 8.60 -5.93 -0.78
C ALA A 113 9.20 -7.11 -1.57
N ILE A 114 10.37 -6.93 -2.19
CA ILE A 114 11.07 -8.02 -2.89
C ILE A 114 11.43 -9.17 -1.94
N ALA A 115 11.93 -8.86 -0.74
CA ALA A 115 12.24 -9.89 0.26
C ALA A 115 10.99 -10.68 0.66
N PHE A 116 9.84 -10.01 0.84
CA PHE A 116 8.57 -10.68 1.13
C PHE A 116 8.02 -11.50 -0.04
N VAL A 117 8.21 -11.05 -1.28
CA VAL A 117 7.88 -11.85 -2.47
C VAL A 117 8.66 -13.17 -2.44
N HIS A 118 9.98 -13.11 -2.18
CA HIS A 118 10.78 -14.34 -2.06
C HIS A 118 10.32 -15.24 -0.91
N GLN A 119 9.96 -14.67 0.23
CA GLN A 119 9.44 -15.43 1.36
C GLN A 119 8.10 -16.11 1.02
N TYR A 120 7.16 -15.36 0.46
CA TYR A 120 5.85 -15.87 0.04
C TYR A 120 5.97 -17.01 -0.96
N LEU A 121 6.86 -16.89 -1.96
CA LEU A 121 7.08 -17.94 -2.96
C LEU A 121 7.69 -19.21 -2.35
N LYS A 122 8.61 -19.08 -1.38
CA LYS A 122 9.16 -20.24 -0.66
C LYS A 122 8.08 -20.96 0.16
N ASP A 123 7.24 -20.20 0.84
CA ASP A 123 6.18 -20.73 1.69
C ASP A 123 5.06 -21.39 0.85
N SER A 124 4.77 -20.83 -0.33
CA SER A 124 3.77 -21.35 -1.27
C SER A 124 4.25 -22.62 -2.01
N GLY A 125 5.50 -22.66 -2.48
CA GLY A 125 6.07 -23.86 -3.11
C GLY A 125 6.20 -25.07 -2.17
N SER A 126 6.25 -24.81 -0.86
CA SER A 126 6.24 -25.83 0.20
C SER A 126 4.84 -26.41 0.46
N ALA A 127 3.77 -25.73 0.05
CA ALA A 127 2.40 -26.22 0.14
C ALA A 127 2.01 -27.09 -1.07
N GLU A 128 2.43 -26.71 -2.28
CA GLU A 128 2.19 -27.48 -3.51
C GLU A 128 2.94 -28.84 -3.50
N THR A 129 4.15 -28.89 -2.95
CA THR A 129 4.95 -30.14 -2.89
C THR A 129 4.34 -31.21 -1.97
N ARG A 130 3.49 -30.86 -0.99
CA ARG A 130 2.83 -31.83 -0.09
C ARG A 130 1.59 -32.50 -0.71
N THR A 131 1.00 -31.90 -1.74
CA THR A 131 -0.20 -32.45 -2.41
C THR A 131 0.16 -33.42 -3.54
N ALA A 132 1.41 -33.39 -4.02
CA ALA A 132 1.94 -34.32 -5.03
C ALA A 132 2.53 -35.62 -4.44
N ALA A 133 2.32 -35.90 -3.15
CA ALA A 133 2.73 -37.17 -2.54
C ALA A 133 1.85 -38.32 -3.06
N ASP A 134 2.48 -39.18 -3.86
CA ASP A 134 1.96 -40.34 -4.57
C ASP A 134 1.00 -41.26 -3.76
N PRO A 135 -0.24 -41.52 -4.24
CA PRO A 135 -1.19 -42.46 -3.62
C PRO A 135 -0.78 -43.94 -3.73
N SER A 136 0.35 -44.28 -4.37
CA SER A 136 0.75 -45.67 -4.63
C SER A 136 1.48 -46.40 -3.49
N LYS A 137 1.77 -45.74 -2.34
CA LYS A 137 2.22 -46.49 -1.15
C LYS A 137 1.03 -47.12 -0.44
N GLY A 138 0.51 -48.18 -1.07
CA GLY A 138 -0.49 -49.06 -0.53
C GLY A 138 -0.06 -49.64 0.83
N VAL A 139 -0.96 -49.50 1.79
CA VAL A 139 -0.99 -50.29 3.02
C VAL A 139 -0.90 -51.77 2.65
N ARG A 140 0.22 -52.42 2.99
CA ARG A 140 0.30 -53.88 3.07
C ARG A 140 0.82 -54.26 4.44
N GLY A 141 -0.05 -54.89 5.21
CA GLY A 141 0.23 -55.46 6.53
C GLY A 141 -1.07 -55.85 7.20
N ALA A 142 -1.79 -56.80 6.58
CA ALA A 142 -3.02 -57.36 7.11
C ALA A 142 -2.76 -58.19 8.39
N LEU A 143 -3.79 -58.18 9.22
CA LEU A 143 -4.02 -58.89 10.49
C LEU A 143 -3.86 -60.42 10.40
N ILE A 144 -3.84 -61.03 11.61
CA ILE A 144 -4.10 -62.43 12.05
C ILE A 144 -2.83 -63.24 12.44
N GLY A 145 -2.68 -63.81 13.63
CA GLY A 145 -3.52 -63.94 14.82
C GLY A 145 -2.77 -64.71 15.93
N GLU A 146 -3.16 -64.48 17.18
CA GLU A 146 -2.98 -65.40 18.33
C GLU A 146 -3.88 -66.64 18.12
N PRO A 147 -3.68 -67.83 18.76
CA PRO A 147 -3.09 -68.03 20.09
C PRO A 147 -2.17 -69.26 20.28
N GLY A 148 -1.52 -69.33 21.44
CA GLY A 148 -0.84 -70.53 21.97
C GLY A 148 -0.21 -70.29 23.33
#